data_AF-A0A3M8CXK9-F1
#
_entry.id   AF-A0A3M8CXK9-F1
#
_cell.length_a   1.000
_cell.length_b   1.000
_cell.length_c   1.000
_cell.angle_alpha   90.00
_cell.angle_beta   90.00
_cell.angle_gamma   90.00
#
_symmetry.space_group_name_H-M   'P 1'
#
loop_
_entity.id
_entity.type
_entity.pdbx_description
1 polymer ?
#
loop_
_entity_poly.entity_id
_entity_poly.type
_entity_poly.pdbx_seq_one_letter_code
_entity_poly.pdbx_strand_id
1 'polypeptide(L)'
;MKGSRAERYRSRRRNDSEVSRFWIMGLLFSLLVLAFEFLIEIPADADWLQEMEMALFSASFTLLAFYLLGLTFVFSRGQRVGKINHQVIIYVWLGAILFHLFLLISNLSNQHVYKAGIILFLGPLFLTVYHFITYLSALREERAEQEAATGASMERVAYQMILEGSRVYSEINRLKTEYPEIEQMLRANDFHNKLERYALEMQQYLQVKQFERKDVELLEGHYYFLENLLTLAKQHPGIIESRQFARRED
;
A
#
# COMPACT_ATOMS: atom_id res chain seq x y z
N MET A 1 -6.20 -6.64 -22.39
CA MET A 1 -5.45 -5.55 -21.74
C MET A 1 -4.00 -6.00 -21.52
N LYS A 2 -3.02 -5.39 -22.20
CA LYS A 2 -1.60 -5.73 -22.04
C LYS A 2 -0.98 -4.67 -21.12
N GLY A 3 -0.74 -5.02 -19.85
CA GLY A 3 -0.07 -4.14 -18.88
C GLY A 3 1.29 -3.65 -19.39
N SER A 4 1.71 -2.49 -18.88
CA SER A 4 2.96 -1.80 -19.24
C SER A 4 4.17 -2.73 -19.12
N ARG A 5 5.23 -2.54 -19.94
CA ARG A 5 6.47 -3.34 -19.85
C ARG A 5 7.06 -3.35 -18.44
N ALA A 6 6.96 -2.24 -17.71
CA ALA A 6 7.40 -2.14 -16.32
C ALA A 6 6.53 -2.97 -15.36
N GLU A 7 5.24 -3.10 -15.64
CA GLU A 7 4.29 -3.89 -14.85
C GLU A 7 4.55 -5.39 -15.03
N ARG A 8 4.90 -5.82 -16.25
CA ARG A 8 5.31 -7.20 -16.54
C ARG A 8 6.64 -7.59 -15.92
N TYR A 9 7.60 -6.68 -15.87
CA TYR A 9 8.90 -6.95 -15.25
C TYR A 9 8.76 -7.05 -13.71
N ARG A 10 7.95 -6.18 -13.11
CA ARG A 10 7.62 -6.25 -11.68
C ARG A 10 6.86 -7.52 -11.31
N SER A 11 5.85 -7.91 -12.08
CA SER A 11 5.10 -9.13 -11.79
C SER A 11 5.94 -10.40 -11.86
N ARG A 12 6.92 -10.46 -12.79
CA ARG A 12 7.90 -11.55 -12.88
C ARG A 12 8.81 -11.60 -11.65
N ARG A 13 9.44 -10.47 -11.28
CA ARG A 13 10.33 -10.41 -10.11
C ARG A 13 9.61 -10.78 -8.81
N ARG A 14 8.35 -10.38 -8.65
CA ARG A 14 7.52 -10.75 -7.50
C ARG A 14 7.27 -12.26 -7.47
N ASN A 15 6.91 -12.86 -8.60
CA ASN A 15 6.70 -14.30 -8.70
C ASN A 15 7.97 -15.09 -8.38
N ASP A 16 9.13 -14.64 -8.88
CA ASP A 16 10.42 -15.28 -8.59
C ASP A 16 10.77 -15.20 -7.09
N SER A 17 10.46 -14.09 -6.44
CA SER A 17 10.66 -13.94 -4.99
C SER A 17 9.72 -14.80 -4.15
N GLU A 18 8.45 -14.93 -4.57
CA GLU A 18 7.45 -15.79 -3.92
C GLU A 18 7.86 -17.26 -4.03
N VAL A 19 8.28 -17.69 -5.23
CA VAL A 19 8.78 -19.04 -5.50
C VAL A 19 10.06 -19.33 -4.70
N SER A 20 11.02 -18.41 -4.68
CA SER A 20 12.25 -18.57 -3.89
C SER A 20 11.96 -18.73 -2.39
N ARG A 21 11.07 -17.91 -1.83
CA ARG A 21 10.67 -18.02 -0.41
C ARG A 21 9.99 -19.34 -0.11
N PHE A 22 9.12 -19.81 -1.00
CA PHE A 22 8.48 -21.12 -0.87
C PHE A 22 9.52 -22.25 -0.84
N TRP A 23 10.51 -22.22 -1.74
CA TRP A 23 11.56 -23.24 -1.78
C TRP A 23 12.49 -23.19 -0.57
N ILE A 24 12.91 -22.01 -0.12
CA ILE A 24 13.78 -21.87 1.07
C ILE A 24 13.05 -22.34 2.33
N MET A 25 11.83 -21.88 2.52
CA MET A 25 11.00 -22.27 3.67
C MET A 25 10.66 -23.77 3.59
N GLY A 26 10.32 -24.27 2.41
CA GLY A 26 10.06 -25.69 2.17
C GLY A 26 11.28 -26.56 2.45
N LEU A 27 12.47 -26.14 2.04
CA LEU A 27 13.73 -26.82 2.36
C LEU A 27 13.98 -26.85 3.86
N LEU A 28 13.80 -25.72 4.56
CA LEU A 28 13.92 -25.67 6.02
C LEU A 28 12.92 -26.61 6.71
N PHE A 29 11.67 -26.63 6.23
CA PHE A 29 10.66 -27.55 6.72
C PHE A 29 11.03 -29.01 6.47
N SER A 30 11.47 -29.36 5.26
CA SER A 30 11.91 -30.70 4.92
C SER A 30 13.10 -31.14 5.78
N LEU A 31 14.08 -30.26 6.01
CA LEU A 31 15.20 -30.53 6.91
C LEU A 31 14.73 -30.77 8.34
N LEU A 32 13.76 -29.99 8.82
CA LEU A 32 13.20 -30.14 10.16
C LEU A 32 12.44 -31.46 10.31
N VAL A 33 11.62 -31.83 9.31
CA VAL A 33 10.92 -33.13 9.27
C VAL A 33 11.92 -34.28 9.23
N LEU A 34 12.95 -34.21 8.38
CA LEU A 34 13.99 -35.24 8.30
C LEU A 34 14.78 -35.36 9.61
N ALA A 35 15.10 -34.23 10.25
CA ALA A 35 15.76 -34.25 11.55
C ALA A 35 14.89 -34.94 12.63
N PHE A 36 13.60 -34.64 12.67
CA PHE A 36 12.68 -35.31 13.60
C PHE A 36 12.51 -36.80 13.28
N GLU A 37 12.41 -37.17 12.01
CA GLU A 37 12.18 -38.56 11.62
C GLU A 37 13.41 -39.44 11.90
N PHE A 38 14.62 -38.95 11.60
CA PHE A 38 15.84 -39.75 11.63
C PHE A 38 16.77 -39.51 12.82
N LEU A 39 16.75 -38.32 13.45
CA LEU A 39 17.68 -37.98 14.54
C LEU A 39 17.04 -38.06 15.92
N ILE A 40 15.71 -38.16 16.00
CA ILE A 40 14.98 -38.22 17.28
C ILE A 40 14.38 -39.61 17.45
N GLU A 41 14.83 -40.32 18.49
CA GLU A 41 14.21 -41.55 18.94
C GLU A 41 13.21 -41.22 20.05
N ILE A 42 11.99 -41.74 19.90
CA ILE A 42 10.90 -41.54 20.87
C ILE A 42 10.62 -42.92 21.47
N PRO A 43 10.95 -43.16 22.74
CA PRO A 43 10.66 -44.44 23.39
C PRO A 43 9.15 -44.65 23.43
N ALA A 44 8.68 -45.84 23.03
CA ALA A 44 7.25 -46.13 22.89
C ALA A 44 6.51 -46.24 24.23
N ASP A 45 7.26 -46.44 25.32
CA ASP A 45 6.83 -46.67 26.69
C ASP A 45 7.03 -45.44 27.59
N ALA A 46 7.33 -44.27 27.01
CA ALA A 46 7.46 -43.05 27.79
C ALA A 46 6.13 -42.55 28.35
N ASP A 47 6.07 -42.34 29.66
CA ASP A 47 4.90 -41.81 30.37
C ASP A 47 4.49 -40.40 29.87
N TRP A 48 5.44 -39.62 29.35
CA TRP A 48 5.20 -38.25 28.86
C TRP A 48 4.56 -38.20 27.46
N LEU A 49 4.41 -39.32 26.76
CA LEU A 49 3.84 -39.35 25.42
C LEU A 49 2.41 -38.84 25.38
N GLN A 50 1.61 -39.22 26.37
CA GLN A 50 0.21 -38.81 26.46
C GLN A 50 0.08 -37.31 26.79
N GLU A 51 0.98 -36.79 27.64
CA GLU A 51 1.06 -35.36 27.94
C GLU A 51 1.48 -34.55 26.70
N MET A 52 2.45 -35.05 25.92
CA MET A 52 2.87 -34.44 24.66
C MET A 52 1.70 -34.37 23.67
N GLU A 53 0.95 -35.46 23.47
CA GLU A 53 -0.21 -35.45 22.56
C GLU A 53 -1.30 -34.49 23.02
N MET A 54 -1.54 -34.39 24.33
CA MET A 54 -2.46 -33.40 24.88
C MET A 54 -2.00 -31.96 24.59
N ALA A 55 -0.69 -31.71 24.72
CA ALA A 55 -0.09 -30.41 24.40
C ALA A 55 -0.19 -30.10 22.90
N LEU A 56 0.12 -31.04 22.01
CA LEU A 56 0.02 -30.88 20.56
C LEU A 56 -1.44 -30.68 20.11
N PHE A 57 -2.38 -31.42 20.68
CA PHE A 57 -3.81 -31.24 20.46
C PHE A 57 -4.26 -29.81 20.85
N SER A 58 -3.93 -29.40 22.07
CA SER A 58 -4.29 -28.07 22.58
C SER A 58 -3.66 -26.96 21.72
N ALA A 59 -2.37 -27.07 21.40
CA ALA A 59 -1.67 -26.12 20.56
C ALA A 59 -2.28 -26.05 19.15
N SER A 60 -2.65 -27.19 18.56
CA SER A 60 -3.31 -27.23 17.24
C SER A 60 -4.64 -26.48 17.24
N PHE A 61 -5.46 -26.72 18.27
CA PHE A 61 -6.74 -26.04 18.42
C PHE A 61 -6.55 -24.52 18.61
N THR A 62 -5.65 -24.12 19.50
CA THR A 62 -5.35 -22.72 19.78
C THR A 62 -4.79 -22.00 18.55
N LEU A 63 -3.86 -22.62 17.82
CA LEU A 63 -3.27 -22.03 16.62
C LEU A 63 -4.30 -21.90 15.48
N LEU A 64 -5.17 -22.89 15.30
CA LEU A 64 -6.29 -22.76 14.36
C LEU A 64 -7.23 -21.61 14.75
N ALA A 65 -7.55 -21.48 16.04
CA ALA A 65 -8.37 -20.37 16.52
C ALA A 65 -7.71 -19.00 16.26
N PHE A 66 -6.41 -18.86 16.54
CA PHE A 66 -5.66 -17.65 16.21
C PHE A 66 -5.57 -17.41 14.70
N TYR A 67 -5.44 -18.46 13.89
CA TYR A 67 -5.44 -18.34 12.44
C TYR A 67 -6.78 -17.78 11.94
N LEU A 68 -7.90 -18.32 12.41
CA LEU A 68 -9.25 -17.85 12.07
C LEU A 68 -9.48 -16.40 12.53
N LEU A 69 -9.02 -16.05 13.74
CA LEU A 69 -9.09 -14.67 14.24
C LEU A 69 -8.19 -13.71 13.45
N GLY A 70 -7.03 -14.17 12.98
CA GLY A 70 -6.19 -13.43 12.06
C GLY A 70 -6.89 -13.18 10.72
N LEU A 71 -7.59 -14.20 10.19
CA LEU A 71 -8.35 -14.08 8.94
C LEU A 71 -9.50 -13.08 9.06
N THR A 72 -10.25 -13.04 10.15
CA THR A 72 -11.33 -12.04 10.32
C THR A 72 -10.79 -10.62 10.30
N PHE A 73 -9.62 -10.37 10.89
CA PHE A 73 -8.94 -9.07 10.79
C PHE A 73 -8.52 -8.74 9.35
N VAL A 74 -8.04 -9.73 8.59
CA VAL A 74 -7.67 -9.57 7.17
C VAL A 74 -8.89 -9.28 6.29
N PHE A 75 -9.98 -10.03 6.46
CA PHE A 75 -11.22 -9.85 5.69
C PHE A 75 -11.91 -8.51 6.00
N SER A 76 -11.89 -8.04 7.24
CA SER A 76 -12.49 -6.75 7.60
C SER A 76 -11.83 -5.54 6.92
N ARG A 77 -10.57 -5.68 6.47
CA ARG A 77 -9.83 -4.65 5.74
C ARG A 77 -10.02 -4.67 4.22
N GLY A 78 -10.87 -5.58 3.70
CA GLY A 78 -11.22 -5.62 2.27
C GLY A 78 -10.06 -5.92 1.31
N GLN A 79 -8.89 -6.31 1.82
CA GLN A 79 -7.73 -6.63 1.00
C GLN A 79 -7.90 -8.02 0.37
N ARG A 80 -7.46 -8.13 -0.89
CA ARG A 80 -7.39 -9.41 -1.60
C ARG A 80 -6.58 -10.39 -0.77
N VAL A 81 -7.26 -11.34 -0.14
CA VAL A 81 -6.63 -12.41 0.63
C VAL A 81 -5.57 -13.07 -0.27
N GLY A 82 -4.39 -13.28 0.30
CA GLY A 82 -3.24 -13.83 -0.43
C GLY A 82 -3.62 -15.10 -1.21
N LYS A 83 -2.88 -15.39 -2.28
CA LYS A 83 -3.15 -16.49 -3.25
C LYS A 83 -3.30 -17.88 -2.61
N ILE A 84 -2.91 -18.07 -1.36
CA ILE A 84 -3.01 -19.34 -0.63
C ILE A 84 -4.45 -19.47 -0.12
N ASN A 85 -5.14 -20.52 -0.58
CA ASN A 85 -6.50 -20.82 -0.15
C ASN A 85 -6.52 -21.14 1.35
N HIS A 86 -7.04 -20.22 2.16
CA HIS A 86 -7.20 -20.35 3.61
C HIS A 86 -7.96 -21.62 4.02
N GLN A 87 -8.86 -22.12 3.16
CA GLN A 87 -9.57 -23.37 3.39
C GLN A 87 -8.62 -24.56 3.50
N VAL A 88 -7.55 -24.59 2.70
CA VAL A 88 -6.55 -25.68 2.76
C VAL A 88 -5.85 -25.67 4.12
N ILE A 89 -5.48 -24.49 4.63
CA ILE A 89 -4.84 -24.37 5.95
C ILE A 89 -5.80 -24.81 7.04
N ILE A 90 -7.07 -24.39 6.97
CA ILE A 90 -8.11 -24.80 7.92
C ILE A 90 -8.29 -26.33 7.90
N TYR A 91 -8.44 -26.94 6.73
CA TYR A 91 -8.64 -28.39 6.64
C TYR A 91 -7.43 -29.19 7.11
N VAL A 92 -6.22 -28.72 6.83
CA VAL A 92 -4.99 -29.37 7.29
C VAL A 92 -4.85 -29.27 8.81
N TRP A 93 -5.20 -28.14 9.42
CA TRP A 93 -5.30 -28.02 10.88
C TRP A 93 -6.38 -28.93 11.48
N LEU A 94 -7.57 -28.98 10.86
CA LEU A 94 -8.64 -29.87 11.31
C LEU A 94 -8.20 -31.35 11.25
N GLY A 95 -7.49 -31.73 10.18
CA GLY A 95 -6.89 -33.07 10.07
C GLY A 95 -5.92 -33.38 11.19
N ALA A 96 -5.02 -32.44 11.53
CA ALA A 96 -4.10 -32.59 12.66
C ALA A 96 -4.83 -32.73 14.00
N ILE A 97 -5.84 -31.89 14.26
CA ILE A 97 -6.67 -31.95 15.47
C ILE A 97 -7.37 -33.30 15.60
N LEU A 98 -7.99 -33.79 14.51
CA LEU A 98 -8.66 -35.09 14.50
C LEU A 98 -7.67 -36.24 14.71
N PHE A 99 -6.46 -36.14 14.16
CA PHE A 99 -5.41 -37.13 14.36
C PHE A 99 -4.95 -37.19 15.83
N HIS A 100 -4.64 -36.04 16.44
CA HIS A 100 -4.26 -36.00 17.86
C HIS A 100 -5.41 -36.47 18.77
N LEU A 101 -6.66 -36.10 18.46
CA LEU A 101 -7.82 -36.61 19.17
C LEU A 101 -7.94 -38.13 19.06
N PHE A 102 -7.71 -38.69 17.86
CA PHE A 102 -7.69 -40.13 17.65
C PHE A 102 -6.61 -40.82 18.49
N LEU A 103 -5.40 -40.26 18.58
CA LEU A 103 -4.33 -40.81 19.43
C LEU A 103 -4.66 -40.76 20.91
N LEU A 104 -5.22 -39.65 21.38
CA LEU A 104 -5.64 -39.49 22.77
C LEU A 104 -6.72 -40.51 23.18
N ILE A 105 -7.63 -40.86 22.27
CA ILE A 105 -8.71 -41.84 22.53
C ILE A 105 -8.21 -43.28 22.40
N SER A 106 -7.40 -43.57 21.38
CA SER A 106 -6.96 -44.93 21.06
C SER A 106 -5.81 -45.44 21.93
N ASN A 107 -5.03 -44.54 22.54
CA ASN A 107 -3.89 -44.85 23.40
C ASN A 107 -2.89 -45.84 22.73
N LEU A 108 -2.62 -45.63 21.44
CA LEU A 108 -1.70 -46.44 20.65
C LEU A 108 -0.24 -46.16 21.05
N SER A 109 0.41 -47.13 21.70
CA SER A 109 1.84 -47.08 22.00
C SER A 109 2.66 -47.54 20.78
N ASN A 110 2.85 -46.63 19.81
CA ASN A 110 3.73 -46.86 18.66
C ASN A 110 4.53 -45.60 18.33
N GLN A 111 5.86 -45.69 18.38
CA GLN A 111 6.78 -44.58 18.10
C GLN A 111 6.49 -43.86 16.77
N HIS A 112 6.21 -44.59 15.69
CA HIS A 112 5.97 -43.99 14.37
C HIS A 112 4.69 -43.14 14.35
N VAL A 113 3.73 -43.50 15.19
CA VAL A 113 2.45 -42.80 15.29
C VAL A 113 2.62 -41.45 15.99
N TYR A 114 3.43 -41.39 17.06
CA TYR A 114 3.79 -40.13 17.73
C TYR A 114 4.67 -39.24 16.85
N LYS A 115 5.62 -39.81 16.10
CA LYS A 115 6.39 -39.05 15.08
C LYS A 115 5.47 -38.45 14.01
N ALA A 116 4.51 -39.23 13.51
CA ALA A 116 3.51 -38.74 12.58
C ALA A 116 2.67 -37.61 13.19
N GLY A 117 2.32 -37.67 14.47
CA GLY A 117 1.64 -36.58 15.20
C GLY A 117 2.44 -35.28 15.19
N ILE A 118 3.73 -35.33 15.51
CA ILE A 118 4.61 -34.15 15.48
C ILE A 118 4.70 -33.58 14.05
N ILE A 119 4.87 -34.43 13.04
CA ILE A 119 4.94 -33.99 11.63
C ILE A 119 3.60 -33.36 11.18
N LEU A 120 2.49 -33.96 11.58
CA LEU A 120 1.14 -33.46 11.31
C LEU A 120 0.83 -32.16 12.04
N PHE A 121 1.50 -31.83 13.14
CA PHE A 121 1.46 -30.51 13.76
C PHE A 121 2.33 -29.49 12.99
N LEU A 122 3.56 -29.89 12.62
CA LEU A 122 4.53 -29.02 11.96
C LEU A 122 4.08 -28.56 10.56
N GLY A 123 3.41 -29.42 9.79
CA GLY A 123 2.92 -29.10 8.44
C GLY A 123 1.92 -27.91 8.41
N PRO A 124 0.79 -27.98 9.13
CA PRO A 124 -0.13 -26.86 9.28
C PRO A 124 0.53 -25.60 9.84
N LEU A 125 1.43 -25.74 10.83
CA LEU A 125 2.19 -24.63 11.39
C LEU A 125 3.02 -23.93 10.31
N PHE A 126 3.75 -24.71 9.51
CA PHE A 126 4.53 -24.21 8.38
C PHE A 126 3.67 -23.45 7.37
N LEU A 127 2.56 -24.05 6.93
CA LEU A 127 1.65 -23.43 5.98
C LEU A 127 1.08 -22.11 6.52
N THR A 128 0.75 -22.07 7.82
CA THR A 128 0.23 -20.89 8.50
C THR A 128 1.26 -19.77 8.55
N VAL A 129 2.51 -20.08 8.94
CA VAL A 129 3.61 -19.10 8.98
C VAL A 129 3.91 -18.58 7.57
N TYR A 130 4.02 -19.47 6.58
CA TYR A 130 4.22 -19.09 5.19
C TYR A 130 3.11 -18.18 4.67
N HIS A 131 1.85 -18.48 5.01
CA HIS A 131 0.69 -17.66 4.65
C HIS A 131 0.79 -16.24 5.22
N PHE A 132 1.11 -16.09 6.51
CA PHE A 132 1.24 -14.75 7.08
C PHE A 132 2.45 -13.98 6.55
N ILE A 133 3.58 -14.63 6.33
CA ILE A 133 4.77 -13.97 5.75
C ILE A 133 4.47 -13.45 4.34
N THR A 134 3.83 -14.26 3.50
CA THR A 134 3.47 -13.86 2.14
C THR A 134 2.42 -12.75 2.15
N TYR A 135 1.41 -12.85 3.01
CA TYR A 135 0.39 -11.82 3.19
C TYR A 135 1.00 -10.47 3.65
N LEU A 136 1.77 -10.47 4.74
CA LEU A 136 2.39 -9.25 5.29
C LEU A 136 3.39 -8.62 4.31
N SER A 137 4.11 -9.45 3.55
CA SER A 137 5.02 -8.95 2.51
C SER A 137 4.25 -8.25 1.39
N ALA A 138 3.16 -8.85 0.92
CA ALA A 138 2.30 -8.24 -0.10
C ALA A 138 1.70 -6.92 0.38
N LEU A 139 1.29 -6.85 1.64
CA LEU A 139 0.74 -5.65 2.27
C LEU A 139 1.77 -4.52 2.38
N ARG A 140 3.02 -4.86 2.69
CA ARG A 140 4.13 -3.89 2.73
C ARG A 140 4.47 -3.36 1.35
N GLU A 141 4.47 -4.22 0.34
CA GLU A 141 4.70 -3.82 -1.05
C GLU A 141 3.58 -2.91 -1.57
N GLU A 142 2.31 -3.25 -1.30
CA GLU A 142 1.16 -2.42 -1.68
C GLU A 142 1.23 -1.03 -1.04
N ARG A 143 1.60 -0.93 0.24
CA ARG A 143 1.81 0.37 0.90
C ARG A 143 2.93 1.19 0.25
N ALA A 144 4.07 0.57 -0.04
CA ALA A 144 5.17 1.24 -0.71
C ALA A 144 4.78 1.73 -2.11
N GLU A 145 3.98 0.95 -2.85
CA GLU A 145 3.45 1.36 -4.15
C GLU A 145 2.44 2.51 -4.03
N GLN A 146 1.57 2.49 -3.02
CA GLN A 146 0.64 3.59 -2.74
C GLN A 146 1.39 4.87 -2.39
N GLU A 147 2.39 4.80 -1.51
CA GLU A 147 3.24 5.95 -1.14
C GLU A 147 3.95 6.53 -2.36
N ALA A 148 4.54 5.69 -3.21
CA ALA A 148 5.20 6.12 -4.44
C ALA A 148 4.22 6.76 -5.44
N ALA A 149 3.01 6.19 -5.59
CA ALA A 149 1.99 6.72 -6.47
C ALA A 149 1.43 8.06 -5.96
N THR A 150 1.22 8.20 -4.65
CA THR A 150 0.81 9.46 -4.03
C THR A 150 1.87 10.53 -4.22
N GLY A 151 3.15 10.22 -3.99
CA GLY A 151 4.26 11.15 -4.21
C GLY A 151 4.32 11.65 -5.66
N ALA A 152 4.28 10.73 -6.63
CA ALA A 152 4.29 11.09 -8.05
C ALA A 152 3.04 11.91 -8.47
N SER A 153 1.89 11.62 -7.88
CA SER A 153 0.67 12.40 -8.12
C SER A 153 0.79 13.82 -7.55
N MET A 154 1.32 13.98 -6.33
CA MET A 154 1.53 15.29 -5.71
C MET A 154 2.50 16.14 -6.52
N GLU A 155 3.62 15.55 -6.96
CA GLU A 155 4.60 16.21 -7.81
C GLU A 155 3.98 16.71 -9.12
N ARG A 156 3.19 15.87 -9.79
CA ARG A 156 2.49 16.25 -11.03
C ARG A 156 1.51 17.41 -10.80
N VAL A 157 0.72 17.35 -9.73
CA VAL A 157 -0.27 18.39 -9.39
C VAL A 157 0.45 19.70 -9.05
N ALA A 158 1.51 19.65 -8.25
CA ALA A 158 2.32 20.82 -7.92
C ALA A 158 2.90 21.49 -9.16
N TYR A 159 3.56 20.74 -10.05
CA TYR A 159 4.09 21.30 -11.29
C TYR A 159 3.02 21.88 -12.21
N GLN A 160 1.86 21.24 -12.29
CA GLN A 160 0.73 21.76 -13.06
C GLN A 160 0.26 23.11 -12.50
N MET A 161 0.10 23.23 -11.17
CA MET A 161 -0.29 24.49 -10.54
C MET A 161 0.75 25.59 -10.74
N ILE A 162 2.05 25.28 -10.66
CA ILE A 162 3.11 26.27 -10.92
C ILE A 162 3.06 26.75 -12.38
N LEU A 163 2.86 25.84 -13.33
CA LEU A 163 2.75 26.17 -14.75
C LEU A 163 1.52 27.05 -15.02
N GLU A 164 0.36 26.67 -14.49
CA GLU A 164 -0.90 27.41 -14.66
C GLU A 164 -0.83 28.78 -13.96
N GLY A 165 -0.31 28.84 -12.73
CA GLY A 165 -0.08 30.09 -12.01
C GLY A 165 0.85 31.04 -12.76
N SER A 166 1.93 30.52 -13.36
CA SER A 166 2.84 31.32 -14.20
C SER A 166 2.14 31.88 -15.44
N ARG A 167 1.24 31.11 -16.08
CA ARG A 167 0.43 31.59 -17.20
C ARG A 167 -0.55 32.69 -16.78
N VAL A 168 -1.24 32.49 -15.65
CA VAL A 168 -2.17 33.47 -15.09
C VAL A 168 -1.43 34.78 -14.77
N TYR A 169 -0.28 34.71 -14.12
CA TYR A 169 0.57 35.87 -13.83
C TYR A 169 1.01 36.60 -15.12
N SER A 170 1.46 35.86 -16.13
CA SER A 170 1.83 36.43 -17.43
C SER A 170 0.66 37.14 -18.11
N GLU A 171 -0.54 36.59 -18.02
CA GLU A 171 -1.75 37.18 -18.59
C GLU A 171 -2.13 38.48 -17.85
N ILE A 172 -2.05 38.50 -16.52
CA ILE A 172 -2.27 39.73 -15.72
C ILE A 172 -1.26 40.81 -16.11
N ASN A 173 0.01 40.46 -16.29
CA ASN A 173 1.03 41.41 -16.73
C ASN A 173 0.78 41.94 -18.16
N ARG A 174 0.30 41.10 -19.07
CA ARG A 174 -0.13 41.55 -20.40
C ARG A 174 -1.26 42.57 -20.28
N LEU A 175 -2.29 42.25 -19.49
CA LEU A 175 -3.44 43.14 -19.29
C LEU A 175 -3.04 44.47 -18.62
N LYS A 176 -2.13 44.46 -17.64
CA LYS A 176 -1.57 45.69 -17.04
C LYS A 176 -0.89 46.58 -18.08
N THR A 177 -0.20 45.98 -19.05
CA THR A 177 0.51 46.70 -20.10
C THR A 177 -0.46 47.33 -21.11
N GLU A 178 -1.55 46.62 -21.41
CA GLU A 178 -2.57 47.05 -22.38
C GLU A 178 -3.57 48.05 -21.77
N TYR A 179 -3.86 47.93 -20.47
CA TYR A 179 -4.84 48.74 -19.73
C TYR A 179 -4.21 49.22 -18.40
N PRO A 180 -3.63 50.43 -18.36
CA PRO A 180 -2.97 50.97 -17.16
C PRO A 180 -3.87 51.07 -15.93
N GLU A 181 -5.19 51.14 -16.11
CA GLU A 181 -6.18 51.19 -15.03
C GLU A 181 -6.15 49.93 -14.16
N ILE A 182 -5.78 48.77 -14.74
CA ILE A 182 -5.65 47.52 -14.00
C ILE A 182 -4.49 47.62 -13.00
N GLU A 183 -3.38 48.25 -13.39
CA GLU A 183 -2.27 48.45 -12.48
C GLU A 183 -2.67 49.38 -11.31
N GLN A 184 -3.44 50.44 -11.60
CA GLN A 184 -3.97 51.32 -10.56
C GLN A 184 -4.93 50.58 -9.62
N MET A 185 -5.84 49.76 -10.15
CA MET A 185 -6.75 48.92 -9.37
C MET A 185 -5.99 47.94 -8.47
N LEU A 186 -4.96 47.27 -8.99
CA LEU A 186 -4.15 46.31 -8.22
C LEU A 186 -3.35 46.99 -7.11
N ARG A 187 -2.85 48.22 -7.34
CA ARG A 187 -2.16 49.00 -6.31
C ARG A 187 -3.12 49.55 -5.25
N ALA A 188 -4.29 50.03 -5.65
CA ALA A 188 -5.29 50.59 -4.74
C ALA A 188 -5.85 49.56 -3.74
N ASN A 189 -5.83 48.27 -4.10
CA ASN A 189 -6.30 47.18 -3.25
C ASN A 189 -5.17 46.37 -2.59
N ASP A 190 -3.92 46.85 -2.61
CA ASP A 190 -2.74 46.15 -2.09
C ASP A 190 -2.51 44.73 -2.68
N PHE A 191 -3.06 44.47 -3.87
CA PHE A 191 -2.90 43.19 -4.56
C PHE A 191 -1.61 43.12 -5.36
N HIS A 192 -1.03 44.26 -5.75
CA HIS A 192 0.21 44.31 -6.54
C HIS A 192 1.37 43.55 -5.87
N ASN A 193 1.68 43.86 -4.60
CA ASN A 193 2.79 43.20 -3.90
C ASN A 193 2.51 41.71 -3.63
N LYS A 194 1.24 41.36 -3.40
CA LYS A 194 0.83 39.96 -3.16
C LYS A 194 0.92 39.13 -4.44
N LEU A 195 0.55 39.70 -5.59
CA LEU A 195 0.67 39.10 -6.91
C LEU A 195 2.12 38.69 -7.21
N GLU A 196 3.05 39.65 -7.06
CA GLU A 196 4.49 39.40 -7.29
C GLU A 196 5.05 38.37 -6.31
N ARG A 197 4.70 38.49 -5.02
CA ARG A 197 5.15 37.57 -3.98
C ARG A 197 4.69 36.15 -4.25
N TYR A 198 3.40 35.93 -4.48
CA TYR A 198 2.87 34.58 -4.67
C TYR A 198 3.34 33.94 -5.97
N ALA A 199 3.50 34.72 -7.05
CA ALA A 199 4.11 34.22 -8.28
C ALA A 199 5.55 33.74 -8.05
N LEU A 200 6.35 34.51 -7.30
CA LEU A 200 7.73 34.16 -6.97
C LEU A 200 7.82 32.95 -6.03
N GLU A 201 6.98 32.90 -4.99
CA GLU A 201 6.90 31.75 -4.08
C GLU A 201 6.53 30.47 -4.84
N MET A 202 5.57 30.52 -5.78
CA MET A 202 5.25 29.37 -6.65
C MET A 202 6.43 28.93 -7.52
N GLN A 203 7.25 29.87 -8.04
CA GLN A 203 8.43 29.53 -8.84
C GLN A 203 9.56 28.89 -8.02
N GLN A 204 9.72 29.26 -6.75
CA GLN A 204 10.72 28.66 -5.87
C GLN A 204 10.52 27.15 -5.70
N TYR A 205 9.26 26.70 -5.75
CA TYR A 205 8.91 25.28 -5.69
C TYR A 205 9.43 24.44 -6.87
N LEU A 206 9.88 25.04 -7.98
CA LEU A 206 10.52 24.30 -9.08
C LEU A 206 11.86 23.67 -8.68
N GLN A 207 12.51 24.17 -7.64
CA GLN A 207 13.81 23.66 -7.16
C GLN A 207 13.66 22.59 -6.06
N VAL A 208 12.44 22.35 -5.60
CA VAL A 208 12.17 21.41 -4.52
C VAL A 208 12.26 19.97 -5.05
N LYS A 209 12.90 19.09 -4.28
CA LYS A 209 13.12 17.68 -4.67
C LYS A 209 11.93 16.77 -4.36
N GLN A 210 11.11 17.11 -3.37
CA GLN A 210 9.95 16.34 -2.94
C GLN A 210 8.86 17.29 -2.44
N PHE A 211 7.63 17.08 -2.90
CA PHE A 211 6.47 17.85 -2.47
C PHE A 211 5.76 17.15 -1.33
N GLU A 212 5.53 17.87 -0.24
CA GLU A 212 4.61 17.44 0.80
C GLU A 212 3.18 17.91 0.49
N ARG A 213 2.20 17.29 1.15
CA ARG A 213 0.80 17.71 1.03
C ARG A 213 0.60 19.20 1.34
N LYS A 214 1.30 19.71 2.36
CA LYS A 214 1.22 21.13 2.74
C LYS A 214 1.73 22.07 1.66
N ASP A 215 2.75 21.64 0.89
CA ASP A 215 3.28 22.40 -0.23
C ASP A 215 2.25 22.50 -1.36
N VAL A 216 1.58 21.39 -1.66
CA VAL A 216 0.50 21.34 -2.66
C VAL A 216 -0.66 22.25 -2.24
N GLU A 217 -1.08 22.21 -0.97
CA GLU A 217 -2.15 23.07 -0.44
C GLU A 217 -1.78 24.56 -0.48
N LEU A 218 -0.51 24.91 -0.21
CA LEU A 218 -0.02 26.29 -0.31
C LEU A 218 -0.02 26.76 -1.77
N LEU A 219 0.51 25.95 -2.69
CA LEU A 219 0.52 26.24 -4.13
C LEU A 219 -0.90 26.43 -4.68
N GLU A 220 -1.85 25.60 -4.23
CA GLU A 220 -3.26 25.71 -4.59
C GLU A 220 -3.84 27.06 -4.10
N GLY A 221 -3.56 27.45 -2.86
CA GLY A 221 -3.98 28.75 -2.32
C GLY A 221 -3.42 29.94 -3.11
N HIS A 222 -2.14 29.88 -3.48
CA HIS A 222 -1.52 30.89 -4.34
C HIS A 222 -2.14 30.94 -5.73
N TYR A 223 -2.35 29.76 -6.35
CA TYR A 223 -2.98 29.64 -7.65
C TYR A 223 -4.38 30.28 -7.68
N TYR A 224 -5.25 29.93 -6.73
CA TYR A 224 -6.60 30.50 -6.68
C TYR A 224 -6.60 32.00 -6.43
N PHE A 225 -5.65 32.52 -5.65
CA PHE A 225 -5.50 33.97 -5.51
C PHE A 225 -5.19 34.64 -6.86
N LEU A 226 -4.23 34.09 -7.61
CA LEU A 226 -3.87 34.59 -8.94
C LEU A 226 -5.05 34.52 -9.92
N GLU A 227 -5.77 33.39 -9.94
CA GLU A 227 -6.93 33.19 -10.81
C GLU A 227 -8.07 34.17 -10.51
N ASN A 228 -8.34 34.42 -9.23
CA ASN A 228 -9.32 35.42 -8.80
C ASN A 228 -8.92 36.83 -9.24
N LEU A 229 -7.63 37.19 -9.10
CA LEU A 229 -7.14 38.47 -9.60
C LEU A 229 -7.27 38.61 -11.12
N LEU A 230 -6.98 37.54 -11.87
CA LEU A 230 -7.17 37.55 -13.32
C LEU A 230 -8.64 37.74 -13.69
N THR A 231 -9.55 37.13 -12.94
CA THR A 231 -10.99 37.29 -13.13
C THR A 231 -11.42 38.74 -12.89
N LEU A 232 -10.97 39.35 -11.79
CA LEU A 232 -11.23 40.77 -11.49
C LEU A 232 -10.65 41.69 -12.56
N ALA A 233 -9.42 41.45 -13.01
CA ALA A 233 -8.78 42.22 -14.07
C ALA A 233 -9.61 42.14 -15.37
N LYS A 234 -10.06 40.94 -15.78
CA LYS A 234 -10.91 40.75 -16.96
C LYS A 234 -12.29 41.39 -16.84
N GLN A 235 -12.78 41.63 -15.62
CA GLN A 235 -14.06 42.29 -15.34
C GLN A 235 -13.96 43.82 -15.31
N HIS A 236 -12.77 44.40 -15.50
CA HIS A 236 -12.62 45.85 -15.52
C HIS A 236 -13.41 46.47 -16.69
N PRO A 237 -14.16 47.58 -16.48
CA PRO A 237 -15.05 48.16 -17.50
C PRO A 237 -14.37 48.42 -18.85
N GLY A 238 -13.15 48.96 -18.85
CA GLY A 238 -12.37 49.19 -20.08
C GLY A 238 -12.05 47.94 -20.89
N ILE A 239 -12.01 46.75 -20.27
CA ILE A 239 -11.80 45.47 -20.96
C ILE A 239 -13.13 44.85 -21.42
N ILE A 240 -14.18 44.97 -20.60
CA ILE A 240 -15.51 44.46 -20.97
C ILE A 240 -16.01 45.22 -22.20
N GLU A 241 -15.87 46.54 -22.20
CA GLU A 241 -16.28 47.40 -23.30
C GLU A 241 -15.43 47.11 -24.55
N SER A 242 -14.10 47.03 -24.44
CA SER A 242 -13.23 46.72 -25.59
C SER A 242 -13.56 45.36 -26.24
N ARG A 243 -13.88 44.33 -25.43
CA ARG A 243 -14.34 43.03 -25.94
C ARG A 243 -15.71 43.08 -26.60
N GLN A 244 -16.63 43.89 -26.08
CA GLN A 244 -17.95 44.08 -26.69
C GLN A 244 -17.85 44.84 -28.02
N PHE A 245 -16.91 45.78 -28.15
CA PHE A 245 -16.64 46.48 -29.41
C PHE A 245 -15.95 45.57 -30.44
N ALA A 246 -14.94 44.78 -30.04
CA ALA A 246 -14.28 43.81 -30.94
C ALA A 246 -15.24 42.75 -31.49
N ARG A 247 -16.30 42.39 -30.74
CA ARG A 247 -17.35 41.46 -31.18
C ARG A 247 -18.45 42.08 -32.05
N ARG A 248 -18.47 43.40 -32.20
CA ARG A 248 -19.45 44.13 -33.03
C ARG A 248 -18.92 44.46 -34.43
N GLU A 249 -17.63 44.29 -34.67
CA GLU A 249 -16.99 44.52 -35.97
C GLU A 249 -16.76 43.25 -36.80
N ASP A 250 -17.12 42.07 -36.25
CA ASP A 250 -17.27 40.79 -36.97
C ASP A 250 -18.75 40.51 -37.31
#